data_AF-A0A2S5A0E7-F1
#
_entry.id   AF-A0A2S5A0E7-F1
#
_cell.length_a   1.000
_cell.length_b   1.000
_cell.length_c   1.000
_cell.angle_alpha   90.00
_cell.angle_beta   90.00
_cell.angle_gamma   90.00
#
_symmetry.space_group_name_H-M   'P 1'
#
loop_
_entity.id
_entity.type
_entity.pdbx_description
1 polymer ?
#
loop_
_entity_poly.entity_id
_entity_poly.type
_entity_poly.pdbx_seq_one_letter_code
_entity_poly.pdbx_strand_id
1 'polypeptide(L)'
;MKLLTKLTLFITLSKLVIVALFVALLPTLIENIAFQYTNYYLREQKDKVMSVVNRNGVDFYLQGDSSYGSYTMLKEEYISLEPAQQQTKRDTIETTQRIVERDTLNYRVLSHTFNYSHKNYILEIGKTTSSINQYNDDLQRVALYVLITLVIITIVIDLVFTRFLLRPLGLIIKTKLLNRRFPFKEQPPAIKTTTVDFKLLDDSFIKLMDQIHETFEKEREFTANASHELMTPISILQTKMENLMVESELDEQFQSRLLEMMKTLSRLKKIVHSLLLISRIENEQFARAGSIAVKTLLNDVVEDLDHRLEEKALTIVMNVSDEVTINNINSDLIFQLIYNLINNAIRYNKSGGTIEINEVFEVDSYSINIKDTGIGIPEHELSTIFNRFKKANRSGNEGYGLGLAIVKSIINYHNLQLKVQSDVGQGTVFSIFFPLEMMDRSNH
;
A
#
# COMPACT_ATOMS: atom_id res chain seq x y z
N MET A 1 4.66 -4.01 1.93
CA MET A 1 3.99 -5.26 2.41
C MET A 1 2.60 -4.94 2.90
N LYS A 2 1.58 -5.72 2.52
CA LYS A 2 0.19 -5.57 3.00
C LYS A 2 0.12 -5.87 4.50
N LEU A 3 -0.87 -5.31 5.21
CA LEU A 3 -1.07 -5.52 6.66
C LEU A 3 -1.12 -7.01 7.03
N LEU A 4 -1.84 -7.81 6.24
CA LEU A 4 -1.91 -9.26 6.37
C LEU A 4 -0.52 -9.92 6.38
N THR A 5 0.36 -9.53 5.46
CA THR A 5 1.72 -10.08 5.37
C THR A 5 2.55 -9.75 6.61
N LYS A 6 2.46 -8.51 7.12
CA LYS A 6 3.18 -8.11 8.35
C LYS A 6 2.69 -8.91 9.57
N LEU A 7 1.38 -9.09 9.69
CA LEU A 7 0.77 -9.78 10.83
C LEU A 7 1.08 -11.28 10.80
N THR A 8 1.00 -11.91 9.63
CA THR A 8 1.45 -13.29 9.42
C THR A 8 2.93 -13.48 9.79
N LEU A 9 3.82 -12.61 9.30
CA LEU A 9 5.25 -12.69 9.60
C LEU A 9 5.51 -12.58 11.12
N PHE A 10 4.84 -11.64 11.79
CA PHE A 10 4.98 -11.45 13.24
C PHE A 10 4.52 -12.68 14.04
N ILE A 11 3.35 -13.26 13.71
CA ILE A 11 2.84 -14.47 14.37
C ILE A 11 3.82 -15.63 14.18
N THR A 12 4.26 -15.87 12.94
CA THR A 12 5.18 -16.98 12.64
C THR A 12 6.52 -16.80 13.37
N LEU A 13 7.09 -15.59 13.37
CA LEU A 13 8.34 -15.31 14.06
C LEU A 13 8.20 -15.46 15.59
N SER A 14 7.13 -14.94 16.18
CA SER A 14 6.85 -15.08 17.61
C SER A 14 6.73 -16.56 18.03
N LYS A 15 6.03 -17.38 17.23
CA LYS A 15 5.92 -18.83 17.47
C LYS A 15 7.26 -19.55 17.36
N LEU A 16 8.11 -19.17 16.39
CA LEU A 16 9.46 -19.74 16.26
C LEU A 16 10.33 -19.43 17.48
N VAL A 17 10.26 -18.21 18.02
CA VAL A 17 10.98 -17.83 19.25
C VAL A 17 10.50 -18.67 20.44
N ILE A 18 9.18 -18.85 20.59
CA ILE A 18 8.61 -19.69 21.67
C ILE A 18 9.08 -21.14 21.55
N VAL A 19 9.08 -21.70 20.33
CA VAL A 19 9.56 -23.07 20.09
C VAL A 19 11.04 -23.19 20.42
N ALA A 20 11.87 -22.26 19.95
CA ALA A 20 13.32 -22.28 20.21
C ALA A 20 13.62 -22.22 21.72
N LEU A 21 12.92 -21.35 22.46
CA LEU A 21 13.05 -21.24 23.91
C LEU A 21 12.62 -22.53 24.62
N PHE A 22 11.51 -23.12 24.19
CA PHE A 22 11.02 -24.37 24.78
C PHE A 22 11.98 -25.54 24.51
N VAL A 23 12.47 -25.69 23.28
CA VAL A 23 13.45 -26.73 22.91
C VAL A 23 14.75 -26.58 23.70
N ALA A 24 15.20 -25.34 23.95
CA ALA A 24 16.40 -25.09 24.75
C ALA A 24 16.21 -25.41 26.25
N LEU A 25 15.01 -25.21 26.80
CA LEU A 25 14.75 -25.30 28.24
C LEU A 25 14.19 -26.67 28.67
N LEU A 26 13.55 -27.40 27.77
CA LEU A 26 12.94 -28.71 28.02
C LEU A 26 13.94 -29.74 28.59
N PRO A 27 15.19 -29.86 28.07
CA PRO A 27 16.13 -30.85 28.61
C PRO A 27 16.47 -30.63 30.07
N THR A 28 16.80 -29.39 30.43
CA THR A 28 17.16 -29.01 31.79
C THR A 28 15.99 -29.21 32.76
N LEU A 29 14.75 -28.96 32.32
CA LEU A 29 13.56 -29.22 33.15
C LEU A 29 13.37 -30.71 33.43
N ILE A 30 13.43 -31.54 32.39
CA ILE A 30 13.21 -32.99 32.54
C ILE A 30 14.29 -33.62 33.40
N GLU A 31 15.56 -33.24 33.19
CA GLU A 31 16.68 -33.70 34.01
C GLU A 31 16.50 -33.33 35.49
N ASN A 32 16.11 -32.08 35.79
CA ASN A 32 15.84 -31.64 37.15
C ASN A 32 14.70 -32.41 37.82
N ILE A 33 13.60 -32.67 37.09
CA ILE A 33 12.46 -33.46 37.59
C ILE A 33 12.92 -34.90 37.88
N ALA A 34 13.68 -35.50 36.96
CA ALA A 34 14.18 -36.86 37.10
C ALA A 34 15.12 -37.02 38.30
N PHE A 35 16.00 -36.04 38.55
CA PHE A 35 16.86 -36.04 39.73
C PHE A 35 16.07 -35.87 41.03
N GLN A 36 15.06 -34.98 41.07
CA GLN A 36 14.22 -34.81 42.25
C GLN A 36 13.43 -36.09 42.56
N TYR A 37 12.82 -36.70 41.55
CA TYR A 37 12.12 -37.97 41.68
C TYR A 37 13.05 -39.07 42.20
N THR A 38 14.27 -39.18 41.65
CA THR A 38 15.26 -40.16 42.11
C THR A 38 15.66 -39.91 43.56
N ASN A 39 15.93 -38.66 43.94
CA ASN A 39 16.26 -38.32 45.32
C ASN A 39 15.12 -38.69 46.29
N TYR A 40 13.86 -38.51 45.88
CA TYR A 40 12.69 -38.95 46.64
C TYR A 40 12.63 -40.48 46.76
N TYR A 41 12.78 -41.19 45.64
CA TYR A 41 12.79 -42.65 45.59
C TYR A 41 13.85 -43.26 46.50
N LEU A 42 15.09 -42.73 46.47
CA LEU A 42 16.18 -43.21 47.31
C LEU A 42 15.87 -43.03 48.81
N ARG A 43 15.23 -41.93 49.19
CA ARG A 43 14.80 -41.70 50.58
C ARG A 43 13.69 -42.66 51.01
N GLU A 44 12.71 -42.90 50.14
CA GLU A 44 11.64 -43.86 50.41
C GLU A 44 12.18 -45.28 50.60
N GLN A 45 13.14 -45.69 49.76
CA GLN A 45 13.81 -46.99 49.90
C GLN A 45 14.63 -47.07 51.19
N LYS A 46 15.34 -45.98 51.56
CA LYS A 46 16.03 -45.90 52.85
C LYS A 46 15.06 -46.15 54.00
N ASP A 47 13.92 -45.45 54.01
CA ASP A 47 12.94 -45.57 55.09
C ASP A 47 12.35 -46.99 55.16
N LYS A 48 12.13 -47.65 54.01
CA LYS A 48 11.71 -49.07 53.95
C LYS A 48 12.77 -50.00 54.56
N VAL A 49 14.03 -49.89 54.16
CA VAL A 49 15.13 -50.71 54.71
C VAL A 49 15.29 -50.47 56.21
N MET A 50 15.30 -49.21 56.64
CA MET A 50 15.41 -48.85 58.06
C MET A 50 14.23 -49.38 58.88
N SER A 51 13.01 -49.42 58.32
CA SER A 51 11.86 -50.00 59.00
C SER A 51 12.02 -51.50 59.28
N VAL A 52 12.65 -52.24 58.36
CA VAL A 52 12.94 -53.67 58.51
C VAL A 52 14.07 -53.87 59.52
N VAL A 53 15.16 -53.10 59.41
CA VAL A 53 16.28 -53.12 60.37
C VAL A 53 15.81 -52.83 61.80
N ASN A 54 14.92 -51.86 61.98
CA ASN A 54 14.38 -51.51 63.29
C ASN A 54 13.47 -52.60 63.89
N ARG A 55 12.81 -53.41 63.06
CA ARG A 55 11.91 -54.49 63.51
C ARG A 55 12.63 -55.81 63.75
N ASN A 56 13.56 -56.18 62.86
CA ASN A 56 14.14 -57.53 62.80
C ASN A 56 15.64 -57.54 63.14
N GLY A 57 16.26 -56.37 63.34
CA GLY A 57 17.69 -56.22 63.51
C GLY A 57 18.47 -56.20 62.20
N VAL A 58 19.74 -55.79 62.28
CA VAL A 58 20.65 -55.72 61.12
C VAL A 58 20.96 -57.11 60.55
N ASP A 59 20.91 -58.15 61.38
CA ASP A 59 21.20 -59.53 61.00
C ASP A 59 20.22 -60.10 59.96
N PHE A 60 19.02 -59.51 59.83
CA PHE A 60 18.06 -59.87 58.78
C PHE A 60 18.64 -59.72 57.37
N TYR A 61 19.45 -58.67 57.16
CA TYR A 61 20.13 -58.44 55.89
C TYR A 61 21.49 -59.12 55.83
N LEU A 62 22.25 -59.11 56.93
CA LEU A 62 23.62 -59.64 56.93
C LEU A 62 23.68 -61.17 56.86
N GLN A 63 22.66 -61.90 57.33
CA GLN A 63 22.59 -63.39 57.30
C GLN A 63 23.87 -64.12 57.80
N GLY A 64 24.67 -63.48 58.65
CA GLY A 64 25.94 -64.01 59.16
C GLY A 64 27.21 -63.54 58.43
N ASP A 65 27.10 -62.84 57.31
CA ASP A 65 28.22 -62.21 56.59
C ASP A 65 28.55 -60.80 57.11
N SER A 66 29.76 -60.32 56.81
CA SER A 66 30.24 -59.01 57.26
C SER A 66 29.61 -57.82 56.51
N SER A 67 28.95 -58.06 55.39
CA SER A 67 28.40 -57.04 54.49
C SER A 67 27.24 -57.63 53.70
N TYR A 68 26.18 -56.85 53.47
CA TYR A 68 25.10 -57.21 52.56
C TYR A 68 25.20 -56.34 51.31
N GLY A 69 25.25 -56.96 50.14
CA GLY A 69 25.16 -56.28 48.85
C GLY A 69 24.12 -56.98 47.98
N SER A 70 23.03 -56.28 47.64
CA SER A 70 22.02 -56.78 46.72
C SER A 70 21.96 -55.88 45.51
N TYR A 71 22.33 -56.43 44.36
CA TYR A 71 22.18 -55.80 43.07
C TYR A 71 20.98 -56.40 42.36
N THR A 72 20.19 -55.55 41.72
CA THR A 72 19.22 -56.01 40.73
C THR A 72 19.95 -56.75 39.59
N MET A 73 19.28 -57.70 38.92
CA MET A 73 19.90 -58.47 37.82
C MET A 73 20.48 -57.58 36.70
N LEU A 74 19.88 -56.41 36.48
CA LEU A 74 20.31 -55.42 35.50
C LEU A 74 21.29 -54.38 36.08
N LYS A 75 21.68 -54.51 37.36
CA LYS A 75 22.57 -53.60 38.10
C LYS A 75 22.07 -52.15 38.14
N GLU A 76 20.80 -51.91 37.83
CA GLU A 76 20.22 -50.56 37.78
C GLU A 76 20.03 -49.98 39.17
N GLU A 77 19.77 -50.85 40.14
CA GLU A 77 19.59 -50.50 41.55
C GLU A 77 20.41 -51.44 42.42
N TYR A 78 20.96 -50.89 43.50
CA TYR A 78 21.64 -51.65 44.53
C TYR A 78 21.34 -51.15 45.93
N ILE A 79 21.41 -52.07 46.89
CA ILE A 79 21.38 -51.79 48.33
C ILE A 79 22.62 -52.44 48.93
N SER A 80 23.48 -51.64 49.57
CA SER A 80 24.63 -52.12 50.33
C SER A 80 24.50 -51.74 51.81
N LEU A 81 24.85 -52.66 52.70
CA LEU A 81 24.88 -52.46 54.14
C LEU A 81 26.18 -53.02 54.71
N GLU A 82 27.03 -52.14 55.21
CA GLU A 82 28.39 -52.49 55.67
C GLU A 82 28.74 -51.81 57.01
N PRO A 83 29.66 -52.35 57.82
CA PRO A 83 30.17 -51.68 59.01
C PRO A 83 30.95 -50.41 58.62
N ALA A 84 30.57 -49.26 59.18
CA ALA A 84 31.22 -47.99 58.89
C ALA A 84 32.50 -47.81 59.74
N GLN A 85 33.65 -47.62 59.08
CA GLN A 85 34.96 -47.45 59.74
C GLN A 85 35.20 -46.03 60.31
N GLN A 86 34.43 -45.01 59.91
CA GLN A 86 34.49 -43.64 60.45
C GLN A 86 33.09 -42.98 60.53
N GLN A 87 32.93 -41.94 61.37
CA GLN A 87 31.74 -41.06 61.41
C GLN A 87 31.68 -40.19 60.14
N THR A 88 31.26 -40.77 59.02
CA THR A 88 31.01 -40.04 57.78
C THR A 88 29.65 -39.35 57.86
N LYS A 89 29.51 -38.19 57.20
CA LYS A 89 28.35 -37.26 57.32
C LYS A 89 26.97 -37.94 57.14
N ARG A 90 26.01 -37.46 57.95
CA ARG A 90 24.56 -37.76 57.88
C ARG A 90 23.98 -37.53 56.48
N ASP A 91 23.07 -38.42 56.08
CA ASP A 91 22.17 -38.41 54.90
C ASP A 91 22.65 -37.53 53.74
N THR A 92 23.54 -38.07 52.90
CA THR A 92 24.00 -37.39 51.68
C THR A 92 23.51 -38.13 50.44
N ILE A 93 23.12 -37.37 49.41
CA ILE A 93 22.79 -37.92 48.09
C ILE A 93 23.73 -37.30 47.07
N GLU A 94 24.61 -38.12 46.50
CA GLU A 94 25.62 -37.70 45.54
C GLU A 94 25.63 -38.60 44.31
N THR A 95 26.25 -38.11 43.24
CA THR A 95 26.45 -38.92 42.03
C THR A 95 27.90 -39.41 42.05
N THR A 96 28.09 -40.73 42.10
CA THR A 96 29.41 -41.35 42.24
C THR A 96 29.57 -42.52 41.27
N GLN A 97 30.82 -42.82 40.89
CA GLN A 97 31.15 -43.96 40.05
C GLN A 97 31.36 -45.20 40.91
N ARG A 98 30.68 -46.30 40.55
CA ARG A 98 30.88 -47.61 41.18
C ARG A 98 31.26 -48.63 40.11
N ILE A 99 32.21 -49.49 40.45
CA ILE A 99 32.63 -50.61 39.60
C ILE A 99 31.89 -51.85 40.10
N VAL A 100 31.01 -52.42 39.26
CA VAL A 100 30.22 -53.61 39.59
C VAL A 100 30.54 -54.71 38.60
N GLU A 101 31.27 -55.74 39.06
CA GLU A 101 31.65 -56.92 38.26
C GLU A 101 32.26 -56.59 36.88
N ARG A 102 33.10 -55.55 36.81
CA ARG A 102 33.87 -55.03 35.65
C ARG A 102 33.26 -53.87 34.86
N ASP A 103 32.01 -53.48 35.11
CA ASP A 103 31.41 -52.30 34.50
C ASP A 103 31.55 -51.07 35.42
N THR A 104 31.97 -49.92 34.85
CA THR A 104 32.00 -48.64 35.58
C THR A 104 30.70 -47.89 35.31
N LEU A 105 29.82 -47.85 36.32
CA LEU A 105 28.50 -47.22 36.20
C LEU A 105 28.42 -45.99 37.12
N ASN A 106 27.78 -44.94 36.61
CA ASN A 106 27.47 -43.73 37.38
C ASN A 106 26.17 -43.95 38.15
N TYR A 107 26.23 -43.97 39.48
CA TYR A 107 25.06 -44.08 40.35
C TYR A 107 24.75 -42.76 41.03
N ARG A 108 23.46 -42.48 41.17
CA ARG A 108 22.95 -41.56 42.19
C ARG A 108 22.80 -42.37 43.47
N VAL A 109 23.63 -42.09 44.47
CA VAL A 109 23.73 -42.87 45.71
C VAL A 109 23.28 -42.03 46.89
N LEU A 110 22.39 -42.59 47.69
CA LEU A 110 22.04 -42.11 49.02
C LEU A 110 22.85 -42.91 50.04
N SER A 111 23.63 -42.22 50.86
CA SER A 111 24.42 -42.82 51.94
C SER A 111 23.87 -42.36 53.30
N HIS A 112 23.49 -43.32 54.13
CA HIS A 112 22.92 -43.11 55.47
C HIS A 112 23.68 -43.95 56.51
N THR A 113 24.20 -43.30 57.55
CA THR A 113 24.88 -43.98 58.65
C THR A 113 23.96 -44.09 59.88
N PHE A 114 23.87 -45.26 60.48
CA PHE A 114 23.12 -45.50 61.71
C PHE A 114 23.91 -46.36 62.71
N ASN A 115 23.57 -46.28 63.99
CA ASN A 115 24.20 -47.07 65.05
C ASN A 115 23.27 -48.21 65.47
N TYR A 116 23.80 -49.43 65.52
CA TYR A 116 23.08 -50.61 66.01
C TYR A 116 24.04 -51.48 66.81
N SER A 117 23.66 -51.85 68.04
CA SER A 117 24.46 -52.70 68.94
C SER A 117 25.93 -52.28 69.10
N HIS A 118 26.18 -50.97 69.31
CA HIS A 118 27.51 -50.36 69.49
C HIS A 118 28.44 -50.43 68.27
N LYS A 119 27.93 -50.81 67.10
CA LYS A 119 28.62 -50.72 65.80
C LYS A 119 27.90 -49.72 64.90
N ASN A 120 28.67 -48.97 64.12
CA ASN A 120 28.12 -48.08 63.11
C ASN A 120 28.00 -48.86 61.79
N TYR A 121 26.87 -48.70 61.11
CA TYR A 121 26.63 -49.25 59.79
C TYR A 121 26.37 -48.12 58.79
N ILE A 122 26.81 -48.32 57.56
CA ILE A 122 26.49 -47.47 56.41
C ILE A 122 25.54 -48.23 55.49
N LEU A 123 24.39 -47.62 55.23
CA LEU A 123 23.42 -48.03 54.23
C LEU A 123 23.62 -47.17 52.99
N GLU A 124 23.99 -47.80 51.88
CA GLU A 124 24.01 -47.17 50.56
C GLU A 124 22.89 -47.71 49.70
N ILE A 125 22.12 -46.82 49.10
CA ILE A 125 21.11 -47.15 48.10
C ILE A 125 21.44 -46.37 46.85
N GLY A 126 21.69 -47.08 45.75
CA GLY A 126 22.08 -46.48 44.49
C GLY A 126 21.12 -46.80 43.36
N LYS A 127 20.89 -45.82 42.47
CA LYS A 127 20.23 -46.02 41.17
C LYS A 127 21.09 -45.48 40.05
N THR A 128 21.25 -46.23 38.96
CA THR A 128 22.08 -45.82 37.82
C THR A 128 21.51 -44.58 37.14
N THR A 129 22.39 -43.66 36.77
CA THR A 129 22.03 -42.46 35.99
C THR A 129 21.61 -42.81 34.56
N SER A 130 22.11 -43.92 34.00
CA SER A 130 21.71 -44.41 32.67
C SER A 130 20.25 -44.84 32.62
N SER A 131 19.76 -45.54 33.64
CA SER A 131 18.36 -45.97 33.72
C SER A 131 17.41 -44.80 34.04
N ILE A 132 17.91 -43.72 34.64
CA ILE A 132 17.18 -42.46 34.80
C ILE A 132 17.06 -41.73 33.45
N ASN A 133 18.13 -41.71 32.65
CA ASN A 133 18.16 -41.01 31.37
C ASN A 133 17.35 -41.71 30.27
N GLN A 134 17.25 -43.04 30.30
CA GLN A 134 16.53 -43.81 29.28
C GLN A 134 15.04 -43.42 29.16
N TYR A 135 14.37 -43.11 30.28
CA TYR A 135 12.98 -42.65 30.27
C TYR A 135 12.84 -41.16 29.90
N ASN A 136 13.87 -40.35 30.15
CA ASN A 136 13.85 -38.91 29.90
C ASN A 136 13.88 -38.58 28.41
N ASP A 137 14.63 -39.36 27.61
CA ASP A 137 14.73 -39.16 26.16
C ASP A 137 13.40 -39.42 25.44
N ASP A 138 12.68 -40.46 25.84
CA ASP A 138 11.38 -40.78 25.26
C ASP A 138 10.32 -39.73 25.67
N LEU A 139 10.34 -39.29 26.93
CA LEU A 139 9.48 -38.20 27.40
C LEU A 139 9.77 -36.89 26.66
N GLN A 140 11.04 -36.56 26.39
CA GLN A 140 11.42 -35.41 25.58
C GLN A 140 10.84 -35.48 24.17
N ARG A 141 10.98 -36.62 23.48
CA ARG A 141 10.46 -36.79 22.12
C ARG A 141 8.95 -36.62 22.07
N VAL A 142 8.22 -37.24 23.01
CA VAL A 142 6.77 -37.07 23.12
C VAL A 142 6.40 -35.62 23.37
N ALA A 143 7.08 -34.93 24.30
CA ALA A 143 6.84 -33.52 24.58
C ALA A 143 7.14 -32.63 23.35
N LEU A 144 8.18 -32.94 22.58
CA LEU A 144 8.51 -32.24 21.34
C LEU A 144 7.43 -32.42 20.27
N TYR A 145 6.94 -33.65 20.07
CA TYR A 145 5.85 -33.91 19.12
C TYR A 145 4.57 -33.15 19.50
N VAL A 146 4.19 -33.20 20.77
CA VAL A 146 3.02 -32.46 21.28
C VAL A 146 3.19 -30.95 21.06
N LEU A 147 4.38 -30.41 21.34
CA LEU A 147 4.69 -28.99 21.10
C LEU A 147 4.55 -28.62 19.62
N ILE A 148 5.18 -29.36 18.72
CA ILE A 148 5.15 -29.08 17.28
C ILE A 148 3.71 -29.12 16.77
N THR A 149 2.94 -30.14 17.16
CA THR A 149 1.52 -30.24 16.79
C THR A 149 0.72 -29.04 17.30
N LEU A 150 0.89 -28.64 18.56
CA LEU A 150 0.19 -27.48 19.14
C LEU A 150 0.58 -26.19 18.40
N VAL A 151 1.86 -26.00 18.09
CA VAL A 151 2.34 -24.82 17.37
C VAL A 151 1.75 -24.76 15.97
N ILE A 152 1.75 -25.86 15.22
CA ILE A 152 1.14 -25.93 13.89
C ILE A 152 -0.35 -25.59 13.97
N ILE A 153 -1.08 -26.18 14.91
CA ILE A 153 -2.52 -25.91 15.11
C ILE A 153 -2.75 -24.43 15.39
N THR A 154 -2.00 -23.84 16.33
CA THR A 154 -2.17 -22.42 16.67
C THR A 154 -1.81 -21.50 15.51
N ILE A 155 -0.74 -21.79 14.74
CA ILE A 155 -0.42 -21.03 13.53
C ILE A 155 -1.57 -21.09 12.53
N VAL A 156 -2.15 -22.26 12.28
CA VAL A 156 -3.29 -22.41 11.36
C VAL A 156 -4.50 -21.60 11.84
N ILE A 157 -4.85 -21.70 13.12
CA ILE A 157 -5.97 -20.93 13.72
C ILE A 157 -5.70 -19.44 13.58
N ASP A 158 -4.53 -18.95 13.95
CA ASP A 158 -4.15 -17.54 13.91
C ASP A 158 -4.20 -16.99 12.48
N LEU A 159 -3.73 -17.76 11.49
CA LEU A 159 -3.78 -17.39 10.07
C LEU A 159 -5.21 -17.31 9.53
N VAL A 160 -6.06 -18.27 9.88
CA VAL A 160 -7.47 -18.28 9.48
C VAL A 160 -8.21 -17.11 10.12
N PHE A 161 -8.02 -16.91 11.43
CA PHE A 161 -8.63 -15.81 12.19
C PHE A 161 -8.21 -14.45 11.63
N THR A 162 -6.91 -14.25 11.37
CA THR A 162 -6.40 -13.00 10.80
C THR A 162 -7.00 -12.71 9.43
N ARG A 163 -7.08 -13.73 8.54
CA ARG A 163 -7.69 -13.55 7.21
C ARG A 163 -9.17 -13.21 7.31
N PHE A 164 -9.90 -13.86 8.22
CA PHE A 164 -11.31 -13.59 8.44
C PHE A 164 -11.53 -12.15 8.95
N LEU A 165 -10.78 -11.74 9.98
CA LEU A 165 -10.86 -10.41 10.58
C LEU A 165 -10.52 -9.29 9.58
N LEU A 166 -9.51 -9.48 8.73
CA LEU A 166 -9.06 -8.44 7.78
C LEU A 166 -9.81 -8.45 6.44
N ARG A 167 -10.67 -9.43 6.18
CA ARG A 167 -11.44 -9.52 4.93
C ARG A 167 -12.33 -8.28 4.69
N PRO A 168 -13.09 -7.75 5.66
CA PRO A 168 -13.90 -6.54 5.47
C PRO A 168 -13.07 -5.33 5.08
N LEU A 169 -11.89 -5.14 5.67
CA LEU A 169 -10.97 -4.06 5.30
C LEU A 169 -10.53 -4.15 3.83
N GLY A 170 -10.21 -5.36 3.37
CA GLY A 170 -9.89 -5.60 1.96
C GLY A 170 -11.05 -5.29 1.02
N LEU A 171 -12.29 -5.54 1.45
CA LEU A 171 -13.48 -5.16 0.71
C LEU A 171 -13.63 -3.63 0.65
N ILE A 172 -13.53 -2.91 1.77
CA ILE A 172 -13.57 -1.42 1.80
C ILE A 172 -12.57 -0.85 0.79
N ILE A 173 -11.31 -1.31 0.84
CA ILE A 173 -10.26 -0.80 -0.04
C ILE A 173 -10.57 -1.11 -1.51
N LYS A 174 -11.03 -2.33 -1.82
CA LYS A 174 -11.29 -2.73 -3.21
C LYS A 174 -12.54 -2.08 -3.81
N THR A 175 -13.61 -1.93 -3.04
CA THR A 175 -14.90 -1.45 -3.55
C THR A 175 -15.06 0.06 -3.44
N LYS A 176 -14.42 0.69 -2.44
CA LYS A 176 -14.62 2.11 -2.14
C LYS A 176 -13.41 3.00 -2.43
N LEU A 177 -12.18 2.47 -2.43
CA LEU A 177 -10.95 3.25 -2.69
C LEU A 177 -10.32 2.98 -4.05
N LEU A 178 -10.22 1.72 -4.46
CA LEU A 178 -9.58 1.34 -5.72
C LEU A 178 -10.53 1.53 -6.91
N ASN A 179 -10.01 2.14 -7.97
CA ASN A 179 -10.65 2.28 -9.28
C ASN A 179 -11.96 3.08 -9.33
N ARG A 180 -12.35 3.81 -8.27
CA ARG A 180 -13.42 4.81 -8.38
C ARG A 180 -12.85 6.13 -8.86
N ARG A 181 -13.24 6.52 -10.07
CA ARG A 181 -13.02 7.87 -10.58
C ARG A 181 -14.18 8.75 -10.15
N PHE A 182 -13.84 9.94 -9.66
CA PHE A 182 -14.80 10.99 -9.38
C PHE A 182 -15.36 11.52 -10.71
N PRO A 183 -16.66 11.88 -10.81
CA PRO A 183 -17.72 11.88 -9.80
C PRO A 183 -18.28 10.49 -9.48
N PHE A 184 -18.68 10.29 -8.22
CA PHE A 184 -19.20 9.01 -7.74
C PHE A 184 -20.62 8.76 -8.28
N LYS A 185 -20.76 7.91 -9.31
CA LYS A 185 -22.08 7.64 -9.94
C LYS A 185 -23.03 6.80 -9.09
N GLU A 186 -22.52 5.97 -8.18
CA GLU A 186 -23.34 5.05 -7.37
C GLU A 186 -22.85 5.01 -5.93
N GLN A 187 -23.75 5.05 -4.94
CA GLN A 187 -23.37 4.81 -3.55
C GLN A 187 -23.04 3.32 -3.36
N PRO A 188 -21.83 2.98 -2.87
CA PRO A 188 -21.49 1.58 -2.64
C PRO A 188 -22.32 1.03 -1.47
N PRO A 189 -22.76 -0.25 -1.55
CA PRO A 189 -23.55 -0.85 -0.48
C PRO A 189 -22.75 -0.91 0.83
N ALA A 190 -23.47 -0.81 1.95
CA ALA A 190 -22.88 -0.96 3.29
C ALA A 190 -22.25 -2.34 3.44
N ILE A 191 -21.05 -2.38 4.02
CA ILE A 191 -20.32 -3.63 4.17
C ILE A 191 -20.82 -4.38 5.40
N LYS A 192 -21.15 -5.66 5.23
CA LYS A 192 -21.51 -6.54 6.34
C LYS A 192 -20.23 -6.92 7.09
N THR A 193 -20.05 -6.34 8.27
CA THR A 193 -18.95 -6.65 9.18
C THR A 193 -19.47 -6.80 10.61
N THR A 194 -18.86 -7.70 11.37
CA THR A 194 -19.12 -7.87 12.81
C THR A 194 -18.24 -6.94 13.66
N THR A 195 -17.20 -6.36 13.09
CA THR A 195 -16.25 -5.47 13.79
C THR A 195 -16.74 -4.04 13.73
N VAL A 196 -16.91 -3.41 14.91
CA VAL A 196 -17.40 -2.03 15.06
C VAL A 196 -16.49 -1.03 14.35
N ASP A 197 -15.17 -1.16 14.48
CA ASP A 197 -14.21 -0.22 13.87
C ASP A 197 -14.32 -0.19 12.34
N PHE A 198 -14.55 -1.34 11.70
CA PHE A 198 -14.74 -1.38 10.24
C PHE A 198 -16.08 -0.79 9.82
N LYS A 199 -17.13 -0.92 10.66
CA LYS A 199 -18.41 -0.26 10.39
C LYS A 199 -18.29 1.25 10.52
N LEU A 200 -17.63 1.74 11.58
CA LEU A 200 -17.37 3.16 11.78
C LEU A 200 -16.57 3.74 10.61
N LEU A 201 -15.50 3.06 10.19
CA LEU A 201 -14.70 3.46 9.03
C LEU A 201 -15.54 3.50 7.75
N ASP A 202 -16.40 2.49 7.52
CA ASP A 202 -17.29 2.42 6.37
C ASP A 202 -18.28 3.59 6.34
N ASP A 203 -18.93 3.86 7.47
CA ASP A 203 -19.90 4.94 7.65
C ASP A 203 -19.24 6.33 7.48
N SER A 204 -18.05 6.53 8.07
CA SER A 204 -17.27 7.75 7.90
C SER A 204 -16.89 7.96 6.43
N PHE A 205 -16.52 6.89 5.72
CA PHE A 205 -16.17 6.97 4.30
C PHE A 205 -17.39 7.32 3.44
N ILE A 206 -18.55 6.72 3.71
CA ILE A 206 -19.81 7.06 3.04
C ILE A 206 -20.14 8.54 3.25
N LYS A 207 -20.09 9.03 4.50
CA LYS A 207 -20.35 10.44 4.81
C LYS A 207 -19.42 11.41 4.07
N LEU A 208 -18.12 11.08 3.98
CA LEU A 208 -17.16 11.90 3.24
C LEU A 208 -17.46 11.88 1.73
N MET A 209 -17.78 10.72 1.15
CA MET A 209 -18.18 10.65 -0.26
C MET A 209 -19.44 11.48 -0.53
N ASP A 210 -20.45 11.38 0.34
CA ASP A 210 -21.70 12.14 0.22
C ASP A 210 -21.42 13.65 0.32
N GLN A 211 -20.59 14.07 1.28
CA GLN A 211 -20.20 15.47 1.43
C GLN A 211 -19.45 16.00 0.20
N ILE A 212 -18.54 15.20 -0.38
CA ILE A 212 -17.82 15.56 -1.60
C ILE A 212 -18.80 15.65 -2.78
N HIS A 213 -19.72 14.70 -2.91
CA HIS A 213 -20.72 14.70 -3.96
C HIS A 213 -21.67 15.91 -3.85
N GLU A 214 -22.18 16.21 -2.66
CA GLU A 214 -23.03 17.38 -2.42
C GLU A 214 -22.29 18.69 -2.73
N THR A 215 -21.03 18.81 -2.32
CA THR A 215 -20.19 19.98 -2.61
C THR A 215 -19.99 20.13 -4.12
N PHE A 216 -19.75 19.04 -4.83
CA PHE A 216 -19.58 19.05 -6.26
C PHE A 216 -20.86 19.42 -7.02
N GLU A 217 -22.01 18.88 -6.64
CA GLU A 217 -23.29 19.25 -7.26
C GLU A 217 -23.62 20.74 -7.01
N LYS A 218 -23.31 21.27 -5.82
CA LYS A 218 -23.41 22.72 -5.56
C LYS A 218 -22.47 23.55 -6.44
N GLU A 219 -21.22 23.11 -6.61
CA GLU A 219 -20.26 23.78 -7.50
C GLU A 219 -20.74 23.75 -8.95
N ARG A 220 -21.25 22.60 -9.39
CA ARG A 220 -21.83 22.38 -10.71
C ARG A 220 -23.04 23.31 -10.94
N GLU A 221 -23.98 23.38 -10.00
CA GLU A 221 -25.15 24.27 -10.07
C GLU A 221 -24.72 25.74 -10.10
N PHE A 222 -23.80 26.13 -9.22
CA PHE A 222 -23.26 27.49 -9.15
C PHE A 222 -22.64 27.91 -10.49
N THR A 223 -21.80 27.08 -11.10
CA THR A 223 -21.15 27.40 -12.38
C THR A 223 -22.15 27.50 -13.53
N ALA A 224 -23.18 26.65 -13.55
CA ALA A 224 -24.25 26.71 -14.54
C ALA A 224 -25.03 28.03 -14.41
N ASN A 225 -25.47 28.35 -13.19
CA ASN A 225 -26.22 29.57 -12.90
C ASN A 225 -25.38 30.83 -13.19
N ALA A 226 -24.13 30.88 -12.73
CA ALA A 226 -23.20 31.97 -13.01
C ALA A 226 -22.98 32.18 -14.52
N SER A 227 -23.00 31.10 -15.32
CA SER A 227 -22.87 31.21 -16.77
C SER A 227 -24.02 31.99 -17.39
N HIS A 228 -25.26 31.67 -17.01
CA HIS A 228 -26.45 32.35 -17.52
C HIS A 228 -26.57 33.79 -17.00
N GLU A 229 -26.37 34.00 -15.71
CA GLU A 229 -26.52 35.30 -15.04
C GLU A 229 -25.46 36.32 -15.45
N LEU A 230 -24.24 35.89 -15.82
CA LEU A 230 -23.21 36.80 -16.31
C LEU A 230 -23.30 37.05 -17.83
N MET A 231 -23.68 36.05 -18.62
CA MET A 231 -23.71 36.18 -20.08
C MET A 231 -24.85 37.08 -20.56
N THR A 232 -26.00 37.04 -19.89
CA THR A 232 -27.19 37.86 -20.21
C THR A 232 -26.89 39.37 -20.17
N PRO A 233 -26.41 39.96 -19.05
CA PRO A 233 -26.13 41.39 -18.99
C PRO A 233 -25.00 41.82 -19.93
N ILE A 234 -23.97 40.99 -20.15
CA ILE A 234 -22.91 41.26 -21.13
C ILE A 234 -23.50 41.34 -22.55
N SER A 235 -24.42 40.45 -22.89
CA SER A 235 -25.06 40.43 -24.22
C SER A 235 -25.98 41.64 -24.41
N ILE A 236 -26.74 42.05 -23.38
CA ILE A 236 -27.56 43.26 -23.40
C ILE A 236 -26.69 44.52 -23.59
N LEU A 237 -25.57 44.62 -22.87
CA LEU A 237 -24.63 45.73 -23.03
C LEU A 237 -24.03 45.77 -24.43
N GLN A 238 -23.69 44.59 -24.99
CA GLN A 238 -23.15 44.48 -26.34
C GLN A 238 -24.16 44.99 -27.38
N THR A 239 -25.40 44.50 -27.35
CA THR A 239 -26.46 44.94 -28.26
C THR A 239 -26.75 46.43 -28.12
N LYS A 240 -26.77 46.98 -26.89
CA LYS A 240 -26.95 48.43 -26.70
C LYS A 240 -25.82 49.25 -27.32
N MET A 241 -24.57 48.81 -27.18
CA MET A 241 -23.43 49.49 -27.81
C MET A 241 -23.45 49.36 -29.34
N GLU A 242 -23.83 48.19 -29.87
CA GLU A 242 -23.99 47.96 -31.32
C GLU A 242 -25.09 48.87 -31.90
N ASN A 243 -26.23 49.00 -31.21
CA ASN A 243 -27.31 49.90 -31.64
C ASN A 243 -26.86 51.37 -31.63
N LEU A 244 -26.11 51.81 -30.59
CA LEU A 244 -25.56 53.17 -30.54
C LEU A 244 -24.58 53.46 -31.70
N MET A 245 -23.84 52.45 -32.18
CA MET A 245 -22.98 52.60 -33.36
C MET A 245 -23.78 52.81 -34.66
N VAL A 246 -25.00 52.28 -34.73
CA VAL A 246 -25.84 52.32 -35.95
C VAL A 246 -26.77 53.53 -35.99
N GLU A 247 -27.32 53.94 -34.84
CA GLU A 247 -28.41 54.92 -34.78
C GLU A 247 -27.97 56.40 -34.79
N SER A 248 -26.69 56.71 -34.62
CA SER A 248 -26.28 58.10 -34.36
C SER A 248 -25.24 58.65 -35.34
N GLU A 249 -25.46 59.89 -35.80
CA GLU A 249 -24.42 60.80 -36.32
C GLU A 249 -23.49 61.17 -35.15
N LEU A 250 -22.69 60.20 -34.72
CA LEU A 250 -21.76 60.36 -33.62
C LEU A 250 -20.56 61.18 -34.07
N ASP A 251 -20.16 62.16 -33.26
CA ASP A 251 -18.86 62.79 -33.40
C ASP A 251 -17.75 61.74 -33.33
N GLU A 252 -16.67 61.92 -34.12
CA GLU A 252 -15.56 60.95 -34.24
C GLU A 252 -14.98 60.59 -32.86
N GLN A 253 -14.93 61.56 -31.94
CA GLN A 253 -14.44 61.35 -30.59
C GLN A 253 -15.34 60.38 -29.79
N PHE A 254 -16.66 60.47 -29.96
CA PHE A 254 -17.59 59.56 -29.30
C PHE A 254 -17.56 58.16 -29.91
N GLN A 255 -17.45 58.07 -31.25
CA GLN A 255 -17.30 56.79 -31.95
C GLN A 255 -16.02 56.06 -31.50
N SER A 256 -14.90 56.76 -31.37
CA SER A 256 -13.65 56.18 -30.86
C SER A 256 -13.81 55.63 -29.44
N ARG A 257 -14.46 56.39 -28.53
CA ARG A 257 -14.72 55.93 -27.16
C ARG A 257 -15.66 54.72 -27.12
N LEU A 258 -16.68 54.70 -27.96
CA LEU A 258 -17.62 53.58 -28.06
C LEU A 258 -16.90 52.30 -28.56
N LEU A 259 -16.02 52.43 -29.55
CA LEU A 259 -15.18 51.32 -30.01
C LEU A 259 -14.25 50.79 -28.90
N GLU A 260 -13.64 51.67 -28.10
CA GLU A 260 -12.84 51.27 -26.94
C GLU A 260 -13.67 50.52 -25.88
N MET A 261 -14.90 50.99 -25.61
CA MET A 261 -15.84 50.33 -24.71
C MET A 261 -16.24 48.95 -25.23
N MET A 262 -16.56 48.83 -26.52
CA MET A 262 -16.90 47.54 -27.16
C MET A 262 -15.71 46.58 -27.15
N LYS A 263 -14.49 47.06 -27.38
CA LYS A 263 -13.26 46.25 -27.26
C LYS A 263 -13.07 45.75 -25.83
N THR A 264 -13.34 46.59 -24.84
CA THR A 264 -13.26 46.24 -23.41
C THR A 264 -14.34 45.22 -23.02
N LEU A 265 -15.58 45.40 -23.50
CA LEU A 265 -16.68 44.47 -23.26
C LEU A 265 -16.43 43.11 -23.93
N SER A 266 -15.95 43.09 -25.18
CA SER A 266 -15.55 41.88 -25.89
C SER A 266 -14.44 41.14 -25.14
N ARG A 267 -13.47 41.90 -24.59
CA ARG A 267 -12.45 41.35 -23.70
C ARG A 267 -13.03 40.72 -22.45
N LEU A 268 -13.94 41.40 -21.75
CA LEU A 268 -14.60 40.87 -20.56
C LEU A 268 -15.39 39.60 -20.89
N LYS A 269 -16.17 39.61 -21.98
CA LYS A 269 -16.93 38.47 -22.49
C LYS A 269 -16.02 37.25 -22.70
N LYS A 270 -14.88 37.42 -23.37
CA LYS A 270 -13.91 36.34 -23.60
C LYS A 270 -13.34 35.78 -22.29
N ILE A 271 -13.01 36.63 -21.32
CA ILE A 271 -12.48 36.21 -20.01
C ILE A 271 -13.53 35.41 -19.24
N VAL A 272 -14.74 35.95 -19.11
CA VAL A 272 -15.86 35.32 -18.40
C VAL A 272 -16.21 33.98 -19.05
N HIS A 273 -16.36 33.94 -20.37
CA HIS A 273 -16.62 32.71 -21.11
C HIS A 273 -15.52 31.65 -20.88
N SER A 274 -14.25 32.06 -20.93
CA SER A 274 -13.12 31.13 -20.70
C SER A 274 -13.11 30.56 -19.28
N LEU A 275 -13.39 31.38 -18.26
CA LEU A 275 -13.45 30.94 -16.87
C LEU A 275 -14.62 29.98 -16.62
N LEU A 276 -15.79 30.32 -17.15
CA LEU A 276 -16.97 29.48 -17.06
C LEU A 276 -16.72 28.16 -17.79
N LEU A 277 -16.16 28.18 -19.00
CA LEU A 277 -15.80 26.97 -19.74
C LEU A 277 -14.88 26.06 -18.93
N ILE A 278 -13.80 26.59 -18.35
CA ILE A 278 -12.89 25.83 -17.47
C ILE A 278 -13.67 25.18 -16.33
N SER A 279 -14.51 25.95 -15.64
CA SER A 279 -15.28 25.45 -14.50
C SER A 279 -16.32 24.41 -14.92
N ARG A 280 -16.99 24.56 -16.06
CA ARG A 280 -17.93 23.56 -16.59
C ARG A 280 -17.21 22.25 -16.95
N ILE A 281 -15.99 22.33 -17.47
CA ILE A 281 -15.15 21.17 -17.80
C ILE A 281 -14.73 20.44 -16.52
N GLU A 282 -14.25 21.18 -15.52
CA GLU A 282 -13.84 20.64 -14.21
C GLU A 282 -15.03 20.00 -13.45
N ASN A 283 -16.24 20.54 -13.65
CA ASN A 283 -17.49 20.04 -13.06
C ASN A 283 -18.19 18.93 -13.89
N GLU A 284 -17.47 18.30 -14.82
CA GLU A 284 -17.97 17.23 -15.70
C GLU A 284 -19.33 17.50 -16.37
N GLN A 285 -19.58 18.75 -16.76
CA GLN A 285 -20.88 19.15 -17.36
C GLN A 285 -20.99 18.87 -18.86
N PHE A 286 -20.08 18.09 -19.43
CA PHE A 286 -20.04 17.75 -20.85
C PHE A 286 -20.31 16.25 -21.03
N ALA A 287 -20.87 15.86 -22.17
CA ALA A 287 -21.00 14.45 -22.53
C ALA A 287 -19.72 13.96 -23.22
N ARG A 288 -19.34 12.69 -22.99
CA ARG A 288 -18.16 12.04 -23.61
C ARG A 288 -18.53 11.06 -24.75
N ALA A 289 -19.74 11.15 -25.30
CA ALA A 289 -20.30 10.15 -26.22
C ALA A 289 -20.05 10.42 -27.71
N GLY A 290 -19.08 11.28 -28.05
CA GLY A 290 -18.75 11.63 -29.42
C GLY A 290 -17.55 10.88 -29.98
N SER A 291 -17.42 10.95 -31.29
CA SER A 291 -16.22 10.58 -32.04
C SER A 291 -15.81 11.74 -32.96
N ILE A 292 -14.52 11.83 -33.30
CA ILE A 292 -14.03 12.84 -34.23
C ILE A 292 -12.92 12.27 -35.13
N ALA A 293 -12.99 12.56 -36.42
CA ALA A 293 -11.90 12.30 -37.36
C ALA A 293 -10.80 13.35 -37.17
N VAL A 294 -9.57 12.92 -36.91
CA VAL A 294 -8.46 13.81 -36.54
C VAL A 294 -8.13 14.79 -37.67
N LYS A 295 -8.10 14.31 -38.92
CA LYS A 295 -7.80 15.14 -40.08
C LYS A 295 -8.83 16.26 -40.27
N THR A 296 -10.11 15.91 -40.26
CA THR A 296 -11.21 16.88 -40.41
C THR A 296 -11.13 17.96 -39.34
N LEU A 297 -10.97 17.55 -38.08
CA LEU A 297 -10.80 18.48 -36.97
C LEU A 297 -9.64 19.46 -37.18
N LEU A 298 -8.48 18.96 -37.61
CA LEU A 298 -7.31 19.79 -37.84
C LEU A 298 -7.54 20.79 -38.98
N ASN A 299 -8.17 20.34 -40.08
CA ASN A 299 -8.51 21.21 -41.19
C ASN A 299 -9.48 22.32 -40.77
N ASP A 300 -10.55 21.98 -40.04
CA ASP A 300 -11.55 22.94 -39.56
C ASP A 300 -10.90 24.03 -38.67
N VAL A 301 -9.99 23.64 -37.78
CA VAL A 301 -9.26 24.60 -36.92
C VAL A 301 -8.32 25.49 -37.73
N VAL A 302 -7.67 24.94 -38.76
CA VAL A 302 -6.75 25.70 -39.61
C VAL A 302 -7.51 26.71 -40.46
N GLU A 303 -8.66 26.32 -41.02
CA GLU A 303 -9.55 27.21 -41.77
C GLU A 303 -10.01 28.40 -40.92
N ASP A 304 -10.41 28.15 -39.66
CA ASP A 304 -10.80 29.19 -38.70
C ASP A 304 -9.66 30.17 -38.34
N LEU A 305 -8.40 29.78 -38.56
CA LEU A 305 -7.21 30.55 -38.22
C LEU A 305 -6.45 31.08 -39.45
N ASP A 306 -6.97 30.84 -40.66
CA ASP A 306 -6.29 31.10 -41.93
C ASP A 306 -5.86 32.57 -42.06
N HIS A 307 -6.80 33.50 -41.81
CA HIS A 307 -6.50 34.94 -41.85
C HIS A 307 -5.33 35.35 -40.93
N ARG A 308 -5.17 34.69 -39.77
CA ARG A 308 -4.10 34.97 -38.81
C ARG A 308 -2.77 34.33 -39.19
N LEU A 309 -2.83 33.20 -39.91
CA LEU A 309 -1.65 32.59 -40.53
C LEU A 309 -1.11 33.51 -41.63
N GLU A 310 -1.99 34.02 -42.49
CA GLU A 310 -1.66 34.97 -43.56
C GLU A 310 -1.07 36.28 -43.02
N GLU A 311 -1.69 36.88 -42.00
CA GLU A 311 -1.25 38.15 -41.39
C GLU A 311 0.21 38.06 -40.89
N LYS A 312 0.64 36.89 -40.42
CA LYS A 312 2.02 36.64 -39.96
C LYS A 312 2.92 35.96 -40.99
N ALA A 313 2.41 35.68 -42.19
CA ALA A 313 3.07 34.90 -43.24
C ALA A 313 3.60 33.54 -42.75
N LEU A 314 2.79 32.80 -41.98
CA LEU A 314 3.18 31.49 -41.44
C LEU A 314 2.84 30.37 -42.42
N THR A 315 3.71 29.36 -42.49
CA THR A 315 3.45 28.12 -43.23
C THR A 315 2.99 27.02 -42.27
N ILE A 316 1.91 26.32 -42.59
CA ILE A 316 1.46 25.15 -41.84
C ILE A 316 1.70 23.87 -42.65
N VAL A 317 2.28 22.86 -42.00
CA VAL A 317 2.56 21.55 -42.59
C VAL A 317 1.85 20.49 -41.76
N MET A 318 0.93 19.74 -42.37
CA MET A 318 0.12 18.72 -41.68
C MET A 318 0.40 17.33 -42.25
N ASN A 319 1.13 16.52 -41.47
CA ASN A 319 1.41 15.11 -41.76
C ASN A 319 0.60 14.22 -40.81
N VAL A 320 -0.68 14.06 -41.14
CA VAL A 320 -1.67 13.28 -40.41
C VAL A 320 -2.51 12.46 -41.39
N SER A 321 -2.74 11.19 -41.05
CA SER A 321 -3.55 10.24 -41.82
C SER A 321 -5.04 10.58 -41.78
N ASP A 322 -5.75 10.22 -42.85
CA ASP A 322 -7.19 10.43 -42.97
C ASP A 322 -8.01 9.35 -42.22
N GLU A 323 -7.35 8.28 -41.76
CA GLU A 323 -8.01 7.07 -41.24
C GLU A 323 -8.17 7.03 -39.71
N VAL A 324 -7.76 8.08 -39.00
CA VAL A 324 -7.76 8.10 -37.53
C VAL A 324 -9.01 8.75 -36.98
N THR A 325 -9.83 7.96 -36.30
CA THR A 325 -10.97 8.45 -35.51
C THR A 325 -10.73 8.25 -34.02
N ILE A 326 -10.98 9.27 -33.22
CA ILE A 326 -10.92 9.23 -31.75
C ILE A 326 -12.35 9.16 -31.22
N ASN A 327 -12.64 8.14 -30.43
CA ASN A 327 -13.93 7.84 -29.81
C ASN A 327 -13.94 8.19 -28.31
N ASN A 328 -15.14 8.20 -27.72
CA ASN A 328 -15.37 8.46 -26.29
C ASN A 328 -14.85 9.84 -25.83
N ILE A 329 -15.02 10.84 -26.70
CA ILE A 329 -14.58 12.22 -26.48
C ILE A 329 -15.74 13.20 -26.67
N ASN A 330 -15.48 14.47 -26.38
CA ASN A 330 -16.35 15.58 -26.69
C ASN A 330 -15.70 16.36 -27.84
N SER A 331 -16.32 16.34 -29.02
CA SER A 331 -15.77 16.97 -30.23
C SER A 331 -15.43 18.44 -30.02
N ASP A 332 -16.34 19.19 -29.39
CA ASP A 332 -16.20 20.64 -29.21
C ASP A 332 -15.05 20.99 -28.26
N LEU A 333 -14.87 20.20 -27.20
CA LEU A 333 -13.74 20.36 -26.29
C LEU A 333 -12.42 20.02 -26.98
N ILE A 334 -12.37 18.95 -27.77
CA ILE A 334 -11.14 18.59 -28.50
C ILE A 334 -10.84 19.63 -29.60
N PHE A 335 -11.85 20.18 -30.27
CA PHE A 335 -11.69 21.34 -31.16
C PHE A 335 -11.08 22.52 -30.42
N GLN A 336 -11.63 22.88 -29.26
CA GLN A 336 -11.13 23.98 -28.44
C GLN A 336 -9.70 23.73 -27.93
N LEU A 337 -9.33 22.48 -27.64
CA LEU A 337 -7.98 22.07 -27.25
C LEU A 337 -6.98 22.38 -28.38
N ILE A 338 -7.26 21.87 -29.59
CA ILE A 338 -6.41 22.03 -30.77
C ILE A 338 -6.36 23.51 -31.19
N TYR A 339 -7.51 24.19 -31.23
CA TYR A 339 -7.60 25.62 -31.53
C TYR A 339 -6.70 26.45 -30.60
N ASN A 340 -6.72 26.20 -29.28
CA ASN A 340 -5.88 26.93 -28.34
C ASN A 340 -4.38 26.68 -28.56
N LEU A 341 -3.99 25.46 -28.92
CA LEU A 341 -2.59 25.13 -29.17
C LEU A 341 -2.09 25.75 -30.47
N ILE A 342 -2.82 25.62 -31.57
CA ILE A 342 -2.45 26.21 -32.87
C ILE A 342 -2.46 27.74 -32.77
N ASN A 343 -3.46 28.32 -32.11
CA ASN A 343 -3.50 29.77 -31.88
C ASN A 343 -2.30 30.27 -31.05
N ASN A 344 -1.87 29.51 -30.03
CA ASN A 344 -0.64 29.84 -29.30
C ASN A 344 0.60 29.71 -30.19
N ALA A 345 0.69 28.66 -31.02
CA ALA A 345 1.76 28.48 -31.98
C ALA A 345 1.84 29.68 -32.93
N ILE A 346 0.73 30.15 -33.51
CA ILE A 346 0.67 31.35 -34.35
C ILE A 346 1.11 32.59 -33.59
N ARG A 347 0.57 32.80 -32.38
CA ARG A 347 0.80 34.00 -31.58
C ARG A 347 2.26 34.17 -31.18
N TYR A 348 2.95 33.08 -30.84
CA TYR A 348 4.34 33.11 -30.38
C TYR A 348 5.35 32.69 -31.45
N ASN A 349 4.90 32.39 -32.68
CA ASN A 349 5.80 32.19 -33.81
C ASN A 349 6.49 33.48 -34.25
N LYS A 350 7.63 33.30 -34.93
CA LYS A 350 8.28 34.35 -35.73
C LYS A 350 7.54 34.53 -37.06
N SER A 351 7.56 35.74 -37.62
CA SER A 351 7.01 35.98 -38.96
C SER A 351 7.79 35.17 -40.00
N GLY A 352 7.11 34.60 -41.00
CA GLY A 352 7.73 33.66 -41.95
C GLY A 352 8.06 32.28 -41.35
N GLY A 353 7.64 32.01 -40.10
CA GLY A 353 7.89 30.75 -39.42
C GLY A 353 6.99 29.60 -39.90
N THR A 354 7.21 28.43 -39.31
CA THR A 354 6.46 27.21 -39.65
C THR A 354 5.74 26.66 -38.42
N ILE A 355 4.56 26.07 -38.65
CA ILE A 355 3.85 25.23 -37.69
C ILE A 355 3.74 23.84 -38.30
N GLU A 356 4.24 22.83 -37.62
CA GLU A 356 4.28 21.45 -38.09
C GLU A 356 3.37 20.60 -37.19
N ILE A 357 2.41 19.90 -37.80
CA ILE A 357 1.49 19.00 -37.12
C ILE A 357 1.76 17.59 -37.61
N ASN A 358 2.24 16.74 -36.71
CA ASN A 358 2.61 15.36 -37.02
C ASN A 358 1.88 14.41 -36.08
N GLU A 359 1.47 13.26 -36.59
CA GLU A 359 1.09 12.13 -35.73
C GLU A 359 2.23 11.15 -35.51
N VAL A 360 2.23 10.51 -34.35
CA VAL A 360 3.17 9.43 -34.01
C VAL A 360 2.39 8.27 -33.41
N PHE A 361 2.61 7.08 -33.98
CA PHE A 361 2.09 5.82 -33.46
C PHE A 361 3.21 5.10 -32.71
N GLU A 362 3.02 4.92 -31.41
CA GLU A 362 3.83 4.06 -30.56
C GLU A 362 3.06 2.79 -30.20
N VAL A 363 3.76 1.79 -29.66
CA VAL A 363 3.19 0.46 -29.34
C VAL A 363 1.97 0.56 -28.43
N ASP A 364 1.96 1.54 -27.50
CA ASP A 364 0.92 1.70 -26.49
C ASP A 364 0.14 3.03 -26.59
N SER A 365 0.47 3.91 -27.55
CA SER A 365 -0.18 5.22 -27.64
C SER A 365 -0.19 5.83 -29.04
N TYR A 366 -1.22 6.63 -29.31
CA TYR A 366 -1.28 7.55 -30.45
C TYR A 366 -0.99 8.96 -29.94
N SER A 367 -0.19 9.74 -30.66
CA SER A 367 0.03 11.14 -30.27
C SER A 367 -0.04 12.11 -31.44
N ILE A 368 -0.52 13.32 -31.14
CA ILE A 368 -0.54 14.47 -32.04
C ILE A 368 0.46 15.49 -31.51
N ASN A 369 1.44 15.83 -32.35
CA ASN A 369 2.51 16.76 -32.05
C ASN A 369 2.27 18.06 -32.83
N ILE A 370 2.14 19.18 -32.12
CA ILE A 370 2.05 20.52 -32.70
C ILE A 370 3.33 21.26 -32.36
N LYS A 371 4.16 21.53 -33.37
CA LYS A 371 5.46 22.17 -33.25
C LYS A 371 5.45 23.54 -33.91
N ASP A 372 5.94 24.55 -33.21
CA ASP A 372 6.21 25.89 -33.77
C ASP A 372 7.71 26.20 -33.83
N THR A 373 8.08 27.19 -34.65
CA THR A 373 9.47 27.69 -34.78
C THR A 373 9.69 29.03 -34.08
N GLY A 374 8.88 29.31 -33.05
CA GLY A 374 8.77 30.60 -32.41
C GLY A 374 9.84 30.89 -31.36
N ILE A 375 9.50 31.80 -30.46
CA ILE A 375 10.41 32.31 -29.42
C ILE A 375 10.79 31.27 -28.35
N GLY A 376 10.06 30.16 -28.26
CA GLY A 376 10.19 29.16 -27.20
C GLY A 376 9.79 29.68 -25.81
N ILE A 377 9.85 28.78 -24.83
CA ILE A 377 9.46 29.00 -23.43
C ILE A 377 10.65 28.64 -22.54
N PRO A 378 11.06 29.52 -21.60
CA PRO A 378 12.11 29.18 -20.64
C PRO A 378 11.73 27.99 -19.75
N GLU A 379 12.70 27.13 -19.46
CA GLU A 379 12.48 25.88 -18.69
C GLU A 379 11.78 26.11 -17.34
N HIS A 380 12.19 27.17 -16.61
CA HIS A 380 11.61 27.52 -15.31
C HIS A 380 10.12 27.92 -15.38
N GLU A 381 9.61 28.29 -16.55
CA GLU A 381 8.20 28.63 -16.74
C GLU A 381 7.33 27.42 -17.12
N LEU A 382 7.91 26.37 -17.72
CA LEU A 382 7.18 25.20 -18.26
C LEU A 382 6.21 24.57 -17.26
N SER A 383 6.57 24.49 -15.98
CA SER A 383 5.73 23.92 -14.92
C SER A 383 4.47 24.74 -14.61
N THR A 384 4.45 26.00 -15.04
CA THR A 384 3.45 27.00 -14.63
C THR A 384 2.69 27.62 -15.80
N ILE A 385 3.04 27.34 -17.05
CA ILE A 385 2.36 27.88 -18.25
C ILE A 385 0.86 27.55 -18.30
N PHE A 386 0.45 26.48 -17.62
CA PHE A 386 -0.94 26.05 -17.53
C PHE A 386 -1.73 26.71 -16.39
N ASN A 387 -1.09 27.55 -15.57
CA ASN A 387 -1.79 28.27 -14.50
C ASN A 387 -2.67 29.37 -15.09
N ARG A 388 -3.86 29.56 -14.51
CA ARG A 388 -4.80 30.61 -14.92
C ARG A 388 -4.13 31.99 -14.82
N PHE A 389 -4.39 32.84 -15.81
CA PHE A 389 -3.85 34.20 -15.94
C PHE A 389 -2.34 34.32 -16.12
N LYS A 390 -1.62 33.20 -16.29
CA LYS A 390 -0.18 33.23 -16.55
C LYS A 390 0.10 33.61 -18.02
N LYS A 391 1.04 34.52 -18.23
CA LYS A 391 1.56 34.92 -19.55
C LYS A 391 3.06 34.63 -19.59
N ALA A 392 3.52 33.98 -20.66
CA ALA A 392 4.96 33.73 -20.91
C ALA A 392 5.73 35.00 -21.31
N ASN A 393 5.03 36.01 -21.85
CA ASN A 393 5.63 37.31 -22.16
C ASN A 393 4.69 38.45 -21.76
N ARG A 394 5.19 39.36 -20.92
CA ARG A 394 4.45 40.52 -20.39
C ARG A 394 4.18 41.61 -21.43
N SER A 395 4.89 41.59 -22.56
CA SER A 395 4.90 42.66 -23.57
C SER A 395 3.79 42.55 -24.62
N GLY A 396 3.06 41.44 -24.69
CA GLY A 396 1.97 41.23 -25.64
C GLY A 396 0.60 41.62 -25.08
N ASN A 397 -0.06 42.60 -25.71
CA ASN A 397 -1.42 43.04 -25.39
C ASN A 397 -2.51 41.99 -25.72
N GLU A 398 -2.15 40.91 -26.42
CA GLU A 398 -3.10 39.87 -26.83
C GLU A 398 -3.02 38.63 -25.93
N GLY A 399 -4.18 38.16 -25.46
CA GLY A 399 -4.35 36.94 -24.65
C GLY A 399 -4.48 37.19 -23.14
N TYR A 400 -5.35 36.41 -22.47
CA TYR A 400 -5.67 36.55 -21.03
C TYR A 400 -5.00 35.52 -20.12
N GLY A 401 -4.12 34.66 -20.68
CA GLY A 401 -3.48 33.58 -19.91
C GLY A 401 -4.45 32.46 -19.51
N LEU A 402 -5.57 32.30 -20.24
CA LEU A 402 -6.57 31.26 -19.98
C LEU A 402 -6.55 30.13 -21.01
N GLY A 403 -5.96 30.32 -22.19
CA GLY A 403 -5.95 29.31 -23.26
C GLY A 403 -5.27 28.00 -22.85
N LEU A 404 -4.06 28.06 -22.28
CA LEU A 404 -3.37 26.86 -21.79
C LEU A 404 -4.04 26.28 -20.53
N ALA A 405 -4.73 27.10 -19.73
CA ALA A 405 -5.55 26.58 -18.62
C ALA A 405 -6.74 25.76 -19.14
N ILE A 406 -7.42 26.22 -20.20
CA ILE A 406 -8.47 25.46 -20.90
C ILE A 406 -7.90 24.15 -21.45
N VAL A 407 -6.76 24.18 -22.13
CA VAL A 407 -6.04 22.99 -22.62
C VAL A 407 -5.85 21.98 -21.48
N LYS A 408 -5.32 22.43 -20.33
CA LYS A 408 -5.11 21.55 -19.17
C LYS A 408 -6.41 20.96 -18.63
N SER A 409 -7.47 21.76 -18.52
CA SER A 409 -8.78 21.27 -18.06
C SER A 409 -9.36 20.22 -19.01
N ILE A 410 -9.23 20.41 -20.33
CA ILE A 410 -9.71 19.44 -21.34
C ILE A 410 -8.91 18.14 -21.28
N ILE A 411 -7.58 18.23 -21.20
CA ILE A 411 -6.68 17.07 -21.07
C ILE A 411 -7.04 16.24 -19.84
N ASN A 412 -7.21 16.90 -18.68
CA ASN A 412 -7.61 16.24 -17.44
C ASN A 412 -9.00 15.60 -17.55
N TYR A 413 -9.97 16.32 -18.13
CA TYR A 413 -11.33 15.83 -18.31
C TYR A 413 -11.41 14.58 -19.19
N HIS A 414 -10.58 14.49 -20.24
CA HIS A 414 -10.48 13.28 -21.07
C HIS A 414 -9.50 12.23 -20.53
N ASN A 415 -8.81 12.49 -19.41
CA ASN A 415 -7.71 11.66 -18.88
C ASN A 415 -6.60 11.41 -19.91
N LEU A 416 -6.30 12.43 -20.73
CA LEU A 416 -5.20 12.39 -21.70
C LEU A 416 -3.90 12.82 -21.03
N GLN A 417 -2.78 12.55 -21.69
CA GLN A 417 -1.48 13.08 -21.29
C GLN A 417 -1.05 14.17 -22.26
N LEU A 418 -0.50 15.26 -21.72
CA LEU A 418 0.11 16.35 -22.50
C LEU A 418 1.57 16.49 -22.08
N LYS A 419 2.49 16.46 -23.04
CA LYS A 419 3.90 16.81 -22.83
C LYS A 419 4.23 18.10 -23.59
N VAL A 420 5.14 18.89 -23.00
CA VAL A 420 5.63 20.12 -23.61
C VAL A 420 7.15 20.07 -23.61
N GLN A 421 7.75 20.35 -24.76
CA GLN A 421 9.18 20.52 -24.92
C GLN A 421 9.41 21.87 -25.58
N SER A 422 10.28 22.70 -25.02
CA SER A 422 10.56 24.02 -25.57
C SER A 422 11.95 24.47 -25.17
N ASP A 423 12.62 25.08 -26.12
CA ASP A 423 13.91 25.74 -25.92
C ASP A 423 13.82 27.17 -26.43
N VAL A 424 14.39 28.11 -25.68
CA VAL A 424 14.35 29.54 -26.02
C VAL A 424 15.00 29.76 -27.39
N GLY A 425 14.24 30.35 -28.32
CA GLY A 425 14.64 30.63 -29.70
C GLY A 425 14.52 29.46 -30.68
N GLN A 426 14.14 28.26 -30.22
CA GLN A 426 13.97 27.07 -31.07
C GLN A 426 12.50 26.64 -31.24
N GLY A 427 11.57 27.33 -30.57
CA GLY A 427 10.14 27.06 -30.63
C GLY A 427 9.64 26.13 -29.53
N THR A 428 8.42 25.62 -29.71
CA THR A 428 7.73 24.75 -28.73
C THR A 428 7.08 23.57 -29.43
N VAL A 429 7.07 22.42 -28.77
CA VAL A 429 6.35 21.22 -29.17
C VAL A 429 5.36 20.85 -28.07
N PHE A 430 4.08 20.80 -28.43
CA PHE A 430 3.02 20.22 -27.61
C PHE A 430 2.65 18.84 -28.15
N SER A 431 2.76 17.82 -27.31
CA SER A 431 2.44 16.42 -27.64
C SER A 431 1.25 15.94 -26.83
N ILE A 432 0.13 15.67 -27.49
CA ILE A 432 -1.08 15.12 -26.87
C ILE A 432 -1.09 13.61 -27.10
N PHE A 433 -1.24 12.82 -26.04
CA PHE A 433 -1.27 11.36 -26.10
C PHE A 433 -2.70 10.85 -25.86
N PHE A 434 -3.16 10.03 -26.79
CA PHE A 434 -4.43 9.34 -26.78
C PHE A 434 -4.22 7.83 -26.54
N PRO A 435 -4.95 7.20 -25.61
CA PRO A 435 -4.95 5.76 -25.43
C PRO A 435 -5.46 5.04 -26.69
N LEU A 436 -4.84 3.90 -27.04
CA LEU A 436 -5.26 3.10 -28.20
C LEU A 436 -6.71 2.60 -28.11
N GLU A 437 -7.24 2.38 -26.90
CA GLU A 437 -8.64 2.00 -26.67
C GLU A 437 -9.65 3.04 -27.17
N MET A 438 -9.22 4.31 -27.28
CA MET A 438 -10.05 5.39 -27.81
C MET A 438 -9.97 5.49 -29.34
N MET A 439 -9.09 4.73 -29.98
CA MET A 439 -8.84 4.87 -31.41
C MET A 439 -9.57 3.79 -32.19
N ASP A 440 -10.29 4.18 -33.24
CA ASP A 440 -10.79 3.25 -34.25
C ASP A 440 -10.01 3.48 -35.53
N ARG A 441 -9.36 2.43 -36.02
CA ARG A 441 -8.82 2.39 -37.38
C ARG A 441 -9.87 1.70 -38.20
N SER A 442 -10.42 2.40 -39.18
CA SER A 442 -11.12 1.73 -40.27
C SER A 442 -10.13 0.79 -40.97
N ASN A 443 -10.07 -0.47 -40.53
CA ASN A 443 -9.31 -1.52 -41.19
C ASN A 443 -9.85 -1.64 -42.62
N HIS A 444 -9.01 -1.34 -43.61
CA HIS A 444 -9.10 -1.93 -44.94
C HIS A 444 -7.85 -2.75 -45.22
#